data_AF-A0A9P1A6G2-F1
#
_entry.id   AF-A0A9P1A6G2-F1
#
_cell.length_a   1.000
_cell.length_b   1.000
_cell.length_c   1.000
_cell.angle_alpha   90.00
_cell.angle_beta   90.00
_cell.angle_gamma   90.00
#
_symmetry.space_group_name_H-M   'P 1'
#
loop_
_entity.id
_entity.type
_entity.pdbx_description
1 polymer ?
#
loop_
_entity_poly.entity_id
_entity_poly.type
_entity_poly.pdbx_seq_one_letter_code
_entity_poly.pdbx_strand_id
1 'polypeptide(L)'
;MTSGFVSTKELTEEKKACQDAWEKVRKPTDPTLAPEPEYCNKTLFEQLKDRKDAKQLEIDEAKKLKNMVRGIDEDESVFLSDLDTSKRVVKMQNKKEEQEVIKEMTVTQHLAAKQPPTARLILKPSSSGVVAPPKSKQAAILSAAIKRKSTSATPEEKKEEAAVPAKISKPEPVIKQIGALQALCDYAPSSDSEGDDSSDSDEPDTLPILVTSKPEKKQNSGGCE
;
A
#
# COMPACT_ATOMS: atom_id res chain seq x y z
N MET A 1 23.97 -24.67 -24.32
CA MET A 1 22.74 -24.01 -24.78
C MET A 1 22.20 -24.82 -25.94
N THR A 2 21.09 -25.53 -25.76
CA THR A 2 20.37 -26.18 -26.85
C THR A 2 19.83 -25.08 -27.77
N SER A 3 20.14 -25.17 -29.06
CA SER A 3 19.64 -24.25 -30.09
C SER A 3 18.11 -24.19 -30.01
N GLY A 4 17.55 -22.99 -29.83
CA GLY A 4 16.08 -22.79 -29.81
C GLY A 4 15.41 -22.94 -31.18
N PHE A 5 16.14 -23.37 -32.21
CA PHE A 5 15.62 -23.62 -33.54
C PHE A 5 15.07 -25.04 -33.63
N VAL A 6 13.76 -25.16 -33.90
CA VAL A 6 13.10 -26.42 -34.23
C VAL A 6 13.39 -26.76 -35.68
N SER A 7 13.87 -27.97 -35.93
CA SER A 7 14.13 -28.45 -37.29
C SER A 7 12.86 -28.96 -37.98
N THR A 8 12.82 -28.91 -39.31
CA THR A 8 11.66 -29.38 -40.09
C THR A 8 11.35 -30.86 -39.84
N LYS A 9 12.39 -31.67 -39.57
CA LYS A 9 12.25 -33.09 -39.25
C LYS A 9 11.54 -33.30 -37.91
N GLU A 10 11.94 -32.56 -36.88
CA GLU A 10 11.31 -32.62 -35.55
C GLU A 10 9.82 -32.26 -35.62
N LEU A 11 9.43 -31.22 -36.39
CA LEU A 11 8.01 -30.90 -36.58
C LEU A 11 7.22 -32.01 -37.28
N THR A 12 7.81 -32.69 -38.27
CA THR A 12 7.13 -33.80 -38.96
C THR A 12 6.98 -35.02 -38.08
N GLU A 13 7.99 -35.31 -37.25
CA GLU A 13 7.96 -36.42 -36.29
C GLU A 13 6.93 -36.15 -35.18
N GLU A 14 6.85 -34.91 -34.69
CA GLU A 14 5.87 -34.51 -33.68
C GLU A 14 4.43 -34.55 -34.22
N LYS A 15 4.20 -34.08 -35.46
CA LYS A 15 2.90 -34.23 -36.13
C LYS A 15 2.51 -35.69 -36.32
N LYS A 16 3.47 -36.55 -36.66
CA LYS A 16 3.24 -37.99 -36.79
C LYS A 16 2.93 -38.64 -35.43
N ALA A 17 3.68 -38.32 -34.39
CA ALA A 17 3.41 -38.83 -33.04
C ALA A 17 2.03 -38.40 -32.54
N CYS A 18 1.62 -37.16 -32.83
CA CYS A 18 0.29 -36.65 -32.49
C CYS A 18 -0.82 -37.40 -33.26
N GLN A 19 -0.58 -37.68 -34.55
CA GLN A 19 -1.48 -38.47 -35.39
C GLN A 19 -1.60 -39.92 -34.90
N ASP A 20 -0.48 -40.57 -34.57
CA ASP A 20 -0.47 -41.95 -34.06
C ASP A 20 -1.19 -42.04 -32.70
N ALA A 21 -1.01 -41.05 -31.83
CA ALA A 21 -1.74 -40.93 -30.57
C ALA A 21 -3.23 -40.67 -30.78
N TRP A 22 -3.58 -39.85 -31.77
CA TRP A 22 -4.96 -39.60 -32.16
C TRP A 22 -5.63 -40.87 -32.66
N GLU A 23 -5.02 -41.60 -33.60
CA GLU A 23 -5.54 -42.86 -34.15
C GLU A 23 -5.79 -43.92 -33.08
N LYS A 24 -5.01 -43.90 -31.99
CA LYS A 24 -5.20 -44.79 -30.84
C LYS A 24 -6.43 -44.47 -29.98
N VAL A 25 -6.85 -43.20 -29.93
CA VAL A 25 -7.98 -42.71 -29.11
C VAL A 25 -9.22 -42.38 -29.98
N ARG A 26 -9.05 -42.29 -31.29
CA ARG A 26 -10.07 -41.89 -32.28
C ARG A 26 -11.23 -42.89 -32.33
N LYS A 27 -12.46 -42.37 -32.27
CA LYS A 27 -13.67 -43.18 -32.53
C LYS A 27 -14.01 -43.16 -34.03
N PRO A 28 -14.83 -44.10 -34.54
CA PRO A 28 -15.15 -44.19 -35.98
C PRO A 28 -15.75 -42.90 -36.60
N THR A 29 -16.39 -42.07 -35.79
CA THR A 29 -17.02 -40.79 -36.17
C THR A 29 -16.10 -39.58 -36.10
N ASP A 30 -14.92 -39.69 -35.49
CA ASP A 30 -14.01 -38.57 -35.26
C ASP A 30 -13.12 -38.34 -36.51
N PRO A 31 -12.68 -37.09 -36.79
CA PRO A 31 -11.90 -36.76 -37.98
C PRO A 31 -10.62 -37.58 -38.09
N THR A 32 -10.24 -37.95 -39.32
CA THR A 32 -9.08 -38.81 -39.59
C THR A 32 -7.75 -38.15 -39.27
N LEU A 33 -7.67 -36.82 -39.32
CA LEU A 33 -6.46 -36.04 -39.04
C LEU A 33 -6.55 -35.46 -37.63
N ALA A 34 -5.48 -35.60 -36.85
CA ALA A 34 -5.34 -35.02 -35.52
C ALA A 34 -5.54 -33.50 -35.59
N PRO A 35 -6.43 -32.93 -34.74
CA PRO A 35 -6.60 -31.48 -34.68
C PRO A 35 -5.25 -30.78 -34.44
N GLU A 36 -4.92 -29.77 -35.27
CA GLU A 36 -3.70 -28.99 -35.07
C GLU A 36 -3.83 -28.22 -33.74
N PRO A 37 -2.78 -28.18 -32.90
CA PRO A 37 -2.83 -27.46 -31.64
C PRO A 37 -3.23 -26.00 -31.90
N GLU A 38 -4.16 -25.50 -31.09
CA GLU A 38 -4.64 -24.13 -31.23
C GLU A 38 -3.47 -23.15 -31.14
N TYR A 39 -3.31 -22.36 -32.20
CA TYR A 39 -2.33 -21.28 -32.20
C TYR A 39 -2.69 -20.28 -31.10
N CYS A 40 -1.68 -19.84 -30.35
CA CYS A 40 -1.91 -18.87 -29.28
C CYS A 40 -2.36 -17.54 -29.88
N ASN A 41 -3.66 -17.26 -29.81
CA ASN A 41 -4.27 -16.02 -30.31
C ASN A 41 -3.92 -14.79 -29.46
N LYS A 42 -3.21 -14.98 -28.33
CA LYS A 42 -2.73 -13.88 -27.49
C LYS A 42 -1.60 -13.15 -28.19
N THR A 43 -1.65 -11.82 -28.13
CA THR A 43 -0.55 -11.00 -28.61
C THR A 43 0.73 -11.32 -27.83
N LEU A 44 1.90 -11.10 -28.44
CA LEU A 44 3.18 -11.32 -27.75
C LEU A 44 3.26 -10.53 -26.43
N PHE A 45 2.68 -9.32 -26.41
CA PHE A 45 2.58 -8.50 -25.21
C PHE A 45 1.81 -9.20 -24.09
N GLU A 46 0.62 -9.74 -24.39
CA GLU A 46 -0.19 -10.48 -23.40
C GLU A 46 0.55 -11.70 -22.89
N GLN A 47 1.23 -12.45 -23.75
CA GLN A 47 2.02 -13.62 -23.32
C GLN A 47 3.18 -13.23 -22.40
N LEU A 48 3.88 -12.13 -22.70
CA LEU A 48 4.98 -11.65 -21.87
C LEU A 48 4.46 -11.09 -20.54
N LYS A 49 3.34 -10.39 -20.58
CA LYS A 49 2.66 -9.90 -19.39
C LYS A 49 2.21 -11.05 -18.49
N ASP A 50 1.53 -12.05 -19.05
CA ASP A 50 1.10 -13.25 -18.31
C ASP A 50 2.30 -13.98 -17.67
N ARG A 51 3.44 -14.09 -18.37
CA ARG A 51 4.66 -14.69 -17.80
C ARG A 51 5.24 -13.85 -16.67
N LYS A 52 5.25 -12.52 -16.80
CA LYS A 52 5.72 -11.61 -15.76
C LYS A 52 4.81 -11.68 -14.54
N ASP A 53 3.51 -11.59 -14.75
CA ASP A 53 2.50 -11.60 -13.70
C ASP A 53 2.49 -12.96 -12.99
N ALA A 54 2.62 -14.08 -13.71
CA ALA A 54 2.75 -15.41 -13.11
C ALA A 54 3.99 -15.52 -12.22
N LYS A 55 5.15 -15.02 -12.69
CA LYS A 55 6.38 -15.01 -11.89
C LYS A 55 6.26 -14.09 -10.68
N GLN A 56 5.59 -12.95 -10.82
CA GLN A 56 5.36 -12.02 -9.73
C GLN A 56 4.45 -12.65 -8.67
N LEU A 57 3.37 -13.30 -9.09
CA LEU A 57 2.46 -14.02 -8.19
C LEU A 57 3.17 -15.14 -7.43
N GLU A 58 4.04 -15.92 -8.10
CA GLU A 58 4.84 -16.95 -7.44
C GLU A 58 5.77 -16.35 -6.37
N ILE A 59 6.44 -15.24 -6.68
CA ILE A 59 7.29 -14.52 -5.73
C ILE A 59 6.48 -13.98 -4.56
N ASP A 60 5.30 -13.40 -4.83
CA ASP A 60 4.45 -12.82 -3.80
C ASP A 60 3.85 -13.90 -2.90
N GLU A 61 3.47 -15.06 -3.45
CA GLU A 61 3.02 -16.22 -2.69
C GLU A 61 4.14 -16.78 -1.80
N ALA A 62 5.36 -16.95 -2.34
CA ALA A 62 6.52 -17.41 -1.59
C ALA A 62 6.90 -16.44 -0.47
N LYS A 63 6.92 -15.13 -0.76
CA LYS A 63 7.19 -14.09 0.25
C LYS A 63 6.07 -14.01 1.29
N LYS A 64 4.81 -14.14 0.89
CA LYS A 64 3.66 -14.13 1.80
C LYS A 64 3.72 -15.31 2.75
N LEU A 65 3.96 -16.52 2.26
CA LEU A 65 4.15 -17.72 3.09
C LEU A 65 5.36 -17.54 4.04
N LYS A 66 6.48 -17.03 3.53
CA LYS A 66 7.67 -16.74 4.34
C LYS A 66 7.42 -15.70 5.43
N ASN A 67 6.57 -14.71 5.18
CA ASN A 67 6.23 -13.67 6.15
C ASN A 67 5.19 -14.13 7.16
N MET A 68 4.24 -14.98 6.76
CA MET A 68 3.23 -15.53 7.67
C MET A 68 3.82 -16.50 8.71
N VAL A 69 4.89 -17.20 8.35
CA VAL A 69 5.60 -18.12 9.25
C VAL A 69 6.83 -17.44 9.88
N ARG A 70 7.11 -16.17 9.54
CA ARG A 70 8.13 -15.37 10.22
C ARG A 70 7.63 -15.07 11.63
N GLY A 71 8.26 -15.69 12.62
CA GLY A 71 8.03 -15.32 14.02
C GLY A 71 8.48 -13.87 14.28
N ILE A 72 8.06 -13.34 15.42
CA ILE A 72 8.62 -12.11 15.97
C ILE A 72 10.03 -12.44 16.43
N ASP A 73 11.03 -11.68 15.96
CA ASP A 73 12.41 -11.87 16.38
C ASP A 73 12.62 -11.41 17.84
N GLU A 74 13.72 -11.80 18.49
CA GLU A 74 14.03 -11.41 19.86
C GLU A 74 14.03 -9.88 20.02
N ASP A 75 14.65 -9.16 19.08
CA ASP A 75 14.71 -7.70 19.07
C ASP A 75 13.32 -7.06 18.88
N GLU A 76 12.51 -7.61 17.97
CA GLU A 76 11.14 -7.14 17.73
C GLU A 76 10.25 -7.36 18.96
N SER A 77 10.46 -8.47 19.69
CA SER A 77 9.71 -8.76 20.92
C SER A 77 10.02 -7.75 22.03
N VAL A 78 11.29 -7.36 22.17
CA VAL A 78 11.73 -6.32 23.10
C VAL A 78 11.09 -4.99 22.70
N PHE A 79 11.16 -4.61 21.42
CA PHE A 79 10.56 -3.38 20.93
C PHE A 79 9.05 -3.30 21.19
N LEU A 80 8.30 -4.40 20.97
CA LEU A 80 6.88 -4.46 21.29
C LEU A 80 6.61 -4.28 22.79
N SER A 81 7.46 -4.87 23.64
CA SER A 81 7.35 -4.71 25.10
C SER A 81 7.62 -3.25 25.53
N ASP A 82 8.61 -2.59 24.93
CA ASP A 82 8.94 -1.19 25.18
C ASP A 82 7.83 -0.24 24.69
N LEU A 83 7.23 -0.53 23.53
CA LEU A 83 6.06 0.20 23.06
C LEU A 83 4.86 0.07 24.00
N ASP A 84 4.61 -1.13 24.52
CA ASP A 84 3.51 -1.36 25.45
C ASP A 84 3.74 -0.68 26.80
N THR A 85 4.98 -0.71 27.31
CA THR A 85 5.32 0.03 28.52
C THR A 85 5.19 1.53 28.31
N SER A 86 5.69 2.08 27.19
CA SER A 86 5.55 3.48 26.83
C SER A 86 4.09 3.92 26.71
N LYS A 87 3.26 3.14 25.99
CA LYS A 87 1.80 3.38 25.90
C LYS A 87 1.13 3.34 27.28
N ARG A 88 1.54 2.43 28.15
CA ARG A 88 1.01 2.36 29.53
C ARG A 88 1.41 3.60 30.34
N VAL A 89 2.66 4.05 30.24
CA VAL A 89 3.15 5.24 30.94
C VAL A 89 2.39 6.48 30.49
N VAL A 90 2.24 6.69 29.19
CA VAL A 90 1.48 7.82 28.63
C VAL A 90 0.03 7.79 29.10
N LYS A 91 -0.65 6.64 29.06
CA LYS A 91 -2.02 6.51 29.56
C LYS A 91 -2.13 6.83 31.06
N MET A 92 -1.17 6.37 31.86
CA MET A 92 -1.14 6.64 33.30
C MET A 92 -0.91 8.12 33.59
N GLN A 93 -0.03 8.77 32.83
CA GLN A 93 0.23 10.20 32.95
C GLN A 93 -1.00 11.02 32.56
N ASN A 94 -1.64 10.74 31.43
CA ASN A 94 -2.87 11.41 31.02
C ASN A 94 -3.98 11.26 32.07
N LYS A 95 -4.15 10.06 32.63
CA LYS A 95 -5.14 9.81 33.69
C LYS A 95 -4.82 10.59 34.96
N LYS A 96 -3.54 10.75 35.30
CA LYS A 96 -3.11 11.54 36.46
C LYS A 96 -3.40 13.02 36.25
N GLU A 97 -3.07 13.56 35.08
CA GLU A 97 -3.35 14.95 34.70
C GLU A 97 -4.86 15.24 34.70
N GLU A 98 -5.67 14.34 34.14
CA GLU A 98 -7.14 14.47 34.17
C GLU A 98 -7.68 14.51 35.61
N GLN A 99 -7.19 13.63 36.49
CA GLN A 99 -7.61 13.62 37.89
C GLN A 99 -7.19 14.89 38.65
N GLU A 100 -6.03 15.46 38.33
CA GLU A 100 -5.55 16.69 38.93
C GLU A 100 -6.43 17.88 38.50
N VAL A 101 -6.74 18.00 37.21
CA VAL A 101 -7.66 19.01 36.69
C VAL A 101 -9.05 18.90 37.32
N ILE A 102 -9.58 17.68 37.49
CA ILE A 102 -10.86 17.46 38.18
C ILE A 102 -10.78 17.95 39.62
N LYS A 103 -9.72 17.62 40.37
CA LYS A 103 -9.54 18.06 41.76
C LYS A 103 -9.47 19.58 41.84
N GLU A 104 -8.69 20.23 40.98
CA GLU A 104 -8.60 21.69 40.91
C GLU A 104 -9.96 22.33 40.61
N MET A 105 -10.72 21.77 39.67
CA MET A 105 -12.08 22.22 39.37
C MET A 105 -13.01 22.08 40.59
N THR A 106 -12.95 20.96 41.33
CA THR A 106 -13.77 20.82 42.53
C THR A 106 -13.42 21.84 43.61
N VAL A 107 -12.12 22.08 43.84
CA VAL A 107 -11.65 23.06 44.84
C VAL A 107 -12.09 24.47 44.45
N THR A 108 -11.89 24.87 43.19
CA THR A 108 -12.29 26.19 42.68
C THR A 108 -13.81 26.38 42.73
N GLN A 109 -14.61 25.35 42.41
CA GLN A 109 -16.07 25.39 42.54
C GLN A 109 -16.49 25.56 44.01
N HIS A 110 -15.89 24.81 44.94
CA HIS A 110 -16.16 24.95 46.37
C HIS A 110 -15.76 26.34 46.90
N LEU A 111 -14.65 26.90 46.43
CA LEU A 111 -14.20 28.24 46.83
C LEU A 111 -15.12 29.33 46.26
N ALA A 112 -15.55 29.19 45.00
CA ALA A 112 -16.51 30.09 44.36
C ALA A 112 -17.88 30.06 45.06
N ALA A 113 -18.33 28.90 45.55
CA ALA A 113 -19.57 28.78 46.32
C ALA A 113 -19.51 29.45 47.70
N LYS A 114 -18.30 29.60 48.28
CA LYS A 114 -18.09 30.29 49.58
C LYS A 114 -17.89 31.80 49.45
N GLN A 115 -17.65 32.32 48.25
CA GLN A 115 -17.63 33.77 48.01
C GLN A 115 -19.06 34.32 48.15
N PRO A 116 -19.26 35.47 48.82
CA PRO A 116 -20.57 36.12 48.82
C PRO A 116 -20.99 36.42 47.37
N PRO A 117 -22.29 36.41 47.04
CA PRO A 117 -22.74 36.73 45.69
C PRO A 117 -22.37 38.20 45.40
N THR A 118 -21.19 38.43 44.84
CA THR A 118 -20.88 39.70 44.22
C THR A 118 -21.91 39.87 43.12
N ALA A 119 -22.64 40.98 43.19
CA ALA A 119 -23.78 41.25 42.33
C ALA A 119 -23.39 40.93 40.88
N ARG A 120 -23.91 39.82 40.36
CA ARG A 120 -23.85 39.53 38.93
C ARG A 120 -24.40 40.79 38.28
N LEU A 121 -23.57 41.50 37.52
CA LEU A 121 -24.04 42.61 36.71
C LEU A 121 -25.03 41.99 35.72
N ILE A 122 -26.32 42.01 36.10
CA ILE A 122 -27.43 41.67 35.23
C ILE A 122 -27.43 42.77 34.18
N LEU A 123 -26.72 42.53 33.09
CA LEU A 123 -26.88 43.31 31.88
C LEU A 123 -28.28 43.01 31.37
N LYS A 124 -29.22 43.87 31.77
CA LYS A 124 -30.58 43.89 31.25
C LYS A 124 -30.48 44.02 29.73
N PRO A 125 -31.10 43.11 28.93
CA PRO A 125 -31.04 43.24 27.49
C PRO A 125 -31.74 44.53 27.10
N SER A 126 -30.95 45.54 26.69
CA SER A 126 -31.46 46.78 26.15
C SER A 126 -32.11 46.47 24.80
N SER A 127 -33.44 46.48 24.76
CA SER A 127 -34.21 46.43 23.53
C SER A 127 -34.09 47.77 22.81
N SER A 128 -32.98 47.98 22.11
CA SER A 128 -32.82 49.12 21.22
C SER A 128 -32.15 48.65 19.94
N GLY A 129 -32.93 48.62 18.86
CA GLY A 129 -32.46 48.79 17.48
C GLY A 129 -31.42 47.79 16.97
N VAL A 130 -31.90 46.90 16.09
CA VAL A 130 -31.15 46.07 15.13
C VAL A 130 -29.80 46.66 14.72
N VAL A 131 -28.71 46.30 15.42
CA VAL A 131 -27.37 46.11 14.85
C VAL A 131 -26.68 45.04 15.70
N ALA A 132 -26.45 43.87 15.12
CA ALA A 132 -25.76 42.79 15.81
C ALA A 132 -24.33 43.24 16.20
N PRO A 133 -23.85 42.96 17.42
CA PRO A 133 -22.49 43.28 17.81
C PRO A 133 -21.49 42.52 16.90
N PRO A 134 -20.33 43.12 16.59
CA PRO A 134 -19.35 42.50 15.72
C PRO A 134 -18.90 41.17 16.33
N LYS A 135 -19.13 40.07 15.61
CA LYS A 135 -18.72 38.73 16.05
C LYS A 135 -17.21 38.72 16.28
N SER A 136 -16.77 38.15 17.41
CA SER A 136 -15.36 37.94 17.74
C SER A 136 -14.61 37.34 16.54
N LYS A 137 -13.36 37.79 16.32
CA LYS A 137 -12.49 37.27 15.26
C LYS A 137 -12.38 35.74 15.30
N GLN A 138 -12.36 35.15 16.50
CA GLN A 138 -12.35 33.69 16.69
C GLN A 138 -13.66 33.05 16.21
N ALA A 139 -14.81 33.64 16.56
CA ALA A 139 -16.11 33.14 16.13
C ALA A 139 -16.31 33.23 14.60
N ALA A 140 -15.76 34.27 13.96
CA ALA A 140 -15.79 34.42 12.51
C ALA A 140 -15.00 33.29 11.80
N ILE A 141 -13.81 32.96 12.30
CA ILE A 141 -12.98 31.87 11.76
C ILE A 141 -13.69 30.52 11.90
N LEU A 142 -14.26 30.24 13.08
CA LEU A 142 -15.03 29.00 13.31
C LEU A 142 -16.26 28.91 12.41
N SER A 143 -16.94 30.03 12.16
CA SER A 143 -18.12 30.05 11.27
C SER A 143 -17.77 29.83 9.80
N ALA A 144 -16.58 30.24 9.36
CA ALA A 144 -16.11 29.98 8.00
C ALA A 144 -15.62 28.53 7.82
N ALA A 145 -15.14 27.89 8.90
CA ALA A 145 -14.68 26.50 8.88
C ALA A 145 -15.83 25.48 8.80
N ILE A 146 -17.03 25.81 9.30
CA ILE A 146 -18.18 24.90 9.30
C ILE A 146 -19.00 25.07 8.00
N LYS A 147 -18.69 24.26 6.99
CA LYS A 147 -19.47 24.19 5.75
C LYS A 147 -20.70 23.29 5.98
N ARG A 148 -21.83 23.88 6.36
CA ARG A 148 -23.11 23.16 6.47
C ARG A 148 -23.55 22.70 5.08
N LYS A 149 -23.56 21.38 4.83
CA LYS A 149 -24.09 20.78 3.61
C LYS A 149 -25.62 20.84 3.67
N SER A 150 -26.24 21.65 2.83
CA SER A 150 -27.70 21.64 2.65
C SER A 150 -28.09 20.30 2.02
N THR A 151 -28.90 19.51 2.70
CA THR A 151 -29.55 18.33 2.11
C THR A 151 -30.83 18.81 1.43
N SER A 152 -30.76 19.09 0.12
CA SER A 152 -31.93 19.10 -0.76
C SER A 152 -31.59 18.26 -1.98
N ALA A 153 -32.48 17.32 -2.28
CA ALA A 153 -32.33 16.25 -3.26
C ALA A 153 -31.99 16.74 -4.68
N THR A 154 -31.17 15.91 -5.36
CA THR A 154 -30.82 15.70 -6.78
C THR A 154 -31.80 16.17 -7.88
N PRO A 155 -31.43 16.09 -9.20
CA PRO A 155 -30.18 16.42 -9.92
C PRO A 155 -30.45 17.20 -11.25
N GLU A 156 -29.43 17.68 -12.00
CA GLU A 156 -29.34 17.64 -13.48
C GLU A 156 -28.11 18.38 -14.07
N GLU A 157 -27.78 18.05 -15.33
CA GLU A 157 -26.49 18.12 -16.02
C GLU A 157 -26.15 19.43 -16.79
N LYS A 158 -24.83 19.59 -17.06
CA LYS A 158 -24.14 20.04 -18.32
C LYS A 158 -23.80 21.52 -18.64
N LYS A 159 -22.56 21.63 -19.17
CA LYS A 159 -21.88 22.62 -20.07
C LYS A 159 -21.29 23.91 -19.47
N GLU A 160 -19.95 24.06 -19.52
CA GLU A 160 -19.10 24.74 -20.55
C GLU A 160 -19.33 26.27 -20.53
N GLU A 161 -18.36 27.20 -20.48
CA GLU A 161 -16.98 27.28 -20.93
C GLU A 161 -16.34 28.58 -20.36
N ALA A 162 -15.01 28.70 -20.51
CA ALA A 162 -14.23 29.95 -20.61
C ALA A 162 -13.97 30.82 -19.37
N ALA A 163 -12.69 30.88 -18.94
CA ALA A 163 -11.81 32.03 -19.21
C ALA A 163 -10.57 32.01 -18.28
N VAL A 164 -9.39 31.88 -18.90
CA VAL A 164 -8.08 32.14 -18.28
C VAL A 164 -7.88 33.66 -18.20
N PRO A 165 -7.28 34.19 -17.13
CA PRO A 165 -6.11 35.04 -17.38
C PRO A 165 -4.93 34.77 -16.44
N ALA A 166 -3.77 35.07 -17.00
CA ALA A 166 -2.44 34.80 -16.53
C ALA A 166 -2.01 35.62 -15.30
N LYS A 167 -1.18 34.95 -14.48
CA LYS A 167 0.05 35.43 -13.81
C LYS A 167 0.05 36.86 -13.24
N ILE A 168 -0.17 36.94 -11.92
CA ILE A 168 0.34 38.01 -11.06
C ILE A 168 1.22 37.37 -9.98
N SER A 169 2.48 37.77 -9.98
CA SER A 169 3.50 37.46 -8.99
C SER A 169 3.13 38.03 -7.62
N LYS A 170 3.28 37.22 -6.56
CA LYS A 170 3.32 37.70 -5.18
C LYS A 170 4.45 37.00 -4.41
N PRO A 171 5.12 37.73 -3.50
CA PRO A 171 6.31 37.28 -2.81
C PRO A 171 6.01 36.22 -1.74
N GLU A 172 6.96 35.33 -1.54
CA GLU A 172 7.03 34.27 -0.53
C GLU A 172 6.75 34.81 0.88
N PRO A 173 5.74 34.30 1.61
CA PRO A 173 5.68 34.47 3.05
C PRO A 173 6.53 33.36 3.71
N VAL A 174 7.60 33.78 4.38
CA VAL A 174 8.38 32.90 5.28
C VAL A 174 7.44 32.32 6.35
N ILE A 175 7.15 31.03 6.23
CA ILE A 175 6.35 30.29 7.20
C ILE A 175 7.22 30.02 8.42
N LYS A 176 6.97 30.72 9.53
CA LYS A 176 7.47 30.31 10.84
C LYS A 176 6.63 29.11 11.30
N GLN A 177 7.25 27.94 11.40
CA GLN A 177 6.64 26.72 11.89
C GLN A 177 6.23 26.91 13.36
N ILE A 178 4.93 27.11 13.60
CA ILE A 178 4.34 27.15 14.93
C ILE A 178 3.44 25.92 15.06
N GLY A 179 3.91 24.91 15.79
CA GLY A 179 3.13 23.78 16.25
C GLY A 179 3.02 22.61 15.26
N ALA A 180 3.42 21.42 15.72
CA ALA A 180 3.16 20.17 15.04
C ALA A 180 1.67 19.79 15.23
N LEU A 181 0.89 19.77 14.15
CA LEU A 181 -0.46 19.21 14.16
C LEU A 181 -0.35 17.68 14.23
N GLN A 182 -0.62 17.12 15.40
CA GLN A 182 -0.76 15.69 15.60
C GLN A 182 -2.12 15.21 15.06
N ALA A 183 -2.03 14.25 14.14
CA ALA A 183 -2.96 13.14 13.92
C ALA A 183 -4.41 13.49 13.50
N LEU A 184 -4.66 13.46 12.18
CA LEU A 184 -5.85 12.86 11.55
C LEU A 184 -5.62 12.83 10.03
N CYS A 185 -4.86 11.84 9.58
CA CYS A 185 -4.83 11.44 8.17
C CYS A 185 -5.54 10.09 8.06
N ASP A 186 -6.80 10.12 7.62
CA ASP A 186 -7.45 8.94 7.07
C ASP A 186 -6.76 8.61 5.74
N TYR A 187 -5.92 7.58 5.73
CA TYR A 187 -5.25 7.10 4.53
C TYR A 187 -6.25 6.31 3.66
N ALA A 188 -6.59 6.85 2.49
CA ALA A 188 -7.14 6.04 1.41
C ALA A 188 -6.00 5.22 0.76
N PRO A 189 -6.22 3.97 0.35
CA PRO A 189 -5.19 3.17 -0.31
C PRO A 189 -5.04 3.64 -1.77
N SER A 190 -4.22 4.68 -1.99
CA SER A 190 -3.72 5.00 -3.33
C SER A 190 -2.33 4.41 -3.49
N SER A 191 -2.28 3.38 -4.32
CA SER A 191 -1.09 2.82 -4.94
C SER A 191 -0.30 3.90 -5.66
N ASP A 192 0.86 4.27 -5.14
CA ASP A 192 1.99 4.75 -5.95
C ASP A 192 3.26 4.06 -5.46
N SER A 193 3.84 3.30 -6.39
CA SER A 193 5.05 2.50 -6.21
C SER A 193 6.24 3.37 -6.60
N GLU A 194 6.80 4.09 -5.64
CA GLU A 194 8.08 4.78 -5.80
C GLU A 194 9.17 3.70 -5.79
N GLY A 195 9.83 3.48 -6.94
CA GLY A 195 10.99 2.61 -7.04
C GLY A 195 12.22 3.31 -6.44
N ASP A 196 12.77 2.73 -5.37
CA ASP A 196 14.06 3.13 -4.82
C ASP A 196 15.15 2.15 -5.29
N ASP A 197 16.05 2.70 -6.10
CA ASP A 197 17.29 2.10 -6.58
C ASP A 197 18.35 2.28 -5.48
N SER A 198 18.57 1.22 -4.69
CA SER A 198 19.73 1.15 -3.80
C SER A 198 20.67 0.07 -4.32
N SER A 199 21.63 0.55 -5.11
CA SER A 199 22.90 -0.09 -5.36
C SER A 199 23.76 0.01 -4.09
N ASP A 200 24.13 -1.11 -3.50
CA ASP A 200 25.28 -1.19 -2.59
C ASP A 200 26.04 -2.51 -2.80
N SER A 201 27.36 -2.37 -2.80
CA SER A 201 28.36 -3.27 -3.34
C SER A 201 28.92 -4.28 -2.33
N ASP A 202 29.65 -5.25 -2.89
CA ASP A 202 30.76 -6.03 -2.31
C ASP A 202 30.42 -7.22 -1.41
N GLU A 203 30.49 -8.43 -1.98
CA GLU A 203 31.16 -9.62 -1.41
C GLU A 203 31.38 -10.67 -2.54
N PRO A 204 32.62 -11.14 -2.80
CA PRO A 204 32.91 -12.14 -3.82
C PRO A 204 32.92 -13.57 -3.26
N ASP A 205 31.75 -14.21 -3.16
CA ASP A 205 31.67 -15.62 -2.76
C ASP A 205 31.60 -16.58 -3.96
N THR A 206 32.78 -17.09 -4.28
CA THR A 206 33.12 -18.39 -4.85
C THR A 206 31.94 -19.37 -5.05
N LEU A 207 31.52 -19.53 -6.31
CA LEU A 207 30.63 -20.62 -6.72
C LEU A 207 31.37 -21.97 -6.61
N PRO A 208 30.77 -23.03 -6.06
CA PRO A 208 31.36 -24.36 -6.13
C PRO A 208 31.30 -24.87 -7.57
N ILE A 209 32.46 -25.04 -8.19
CA ILE A 209 32.62 -25.73 -9.47
C ILE A 209 32.14 -27.17 -9.29
N LEU A 210 31.04 -27.52 -9.95
CA LEU A 210 30.57 -28.90 -10.05
C LEU A 210 31.56 -29.68 -10.95
N VAL A 211 32.49 -30.41 -10.32
CA VAL A 211 33.40 -31.32 -11.03
C VAL A 211 32.59 -32.46 -11.62
N THR A 212 32.36 -32.42 -12.93
CA THR A 212 31.80 -33.56 -13.66
C THR A 212 32.94 -34.56 -13.92
N SER A 213 33.02 -35.61 -13.11
CA SER A 213 33.88 -36.76 -13.41
C SER A 213 33.33 -37.50 -14.63
N LYS A 214 34.00 -37.39 -15.78
CA LYS A 214 33.77 -38.27 -16.93
C LYS A 214 34.28 -39.69 -16.58
N PRO A 215 33.55 -40.77 -16.89
CA PRO A 215 34.10 -42.11 -16.79
C PRO A 215 35.07 -42.36 -17.95
N GLU A 216 36.34 -42.59 -17.63
CA GLU A 216 37.34 -43.07 -18.58
C GLU A 216 37.06 -44.53 -18.96
N LYS A 217 36.91 -44.78 -20.27
CA LYS A 217 36.75 -46.11 -20.84
C LYS A 217 38.12 -46.80 -20.85
N LYS A 218 38.35 -47.68 -19.87
CA LYS A 218 39.54 -48.54 -19.78
C LYS A 218 39.59 -49.47 -21.00
N GLN A 219 40.57 -49.25 -21.89
CA GLN A 219 40.92 -50.19 -22.94
C GLN A 219 41.63 -51.39 -22.29
N ASN A 220 41.05 -52.58 -22.45
CA ASN A 220 41.61 -53.81 -21.94
C ASN A 220 42.60 -54.37 -22.97
N SER A 221 43.89 -54.06 -22.83
CA SER A 221 44.97 -54.75 -23.54
C SER A 221 45.32 -56.03 -22.79
N GLY A 222 44.61 -57.10 -23.08
CA GLY A 222 44.95 -58.45 -22.65
C GLY A 222 45.82 -59.12 -23.72
N GLY A 223 47.14 -59.02 -23.56
CA GLY A 223 48.09 -59.94 -24.16
C GLY A 223 48.34 -61.08 -23.18
N CYS A 224 48.17 -62.32 -23.64
CA CYS A 224 48.77 -63.51 -23.05
C CYS A 224 49.24 -64.40 -24.21
N GLU A 225 50.39 -65.01 -23.96
CA GLU A 225 51.25 -65.86 -24.81
C GLU A 225 50.54 -67.04 -25.48
#